data_AF-A0A151IWD3-F1
#
_entry.id   AF-A0A151IWD3-F1
#
_cell.length_a   1.000
_cell.length_b   1.000
_cell.length_c   1.000
_cell.angle_alpha   90.00
_cell.angle_beta   90.00
_cell.angle_gamma   90.00
#
_symmetry.space_group_name_H-M   'P 1'
#
loop_
_entity.id
_entity.type
_entity.pdbx_description
1 polymer ?
#
loop_
_entity_poly.entity_id
_entity_poly.type
_entity_poly.pdbx_seq_one_letter_code
_entity_poly.pdbx_strand_id
1 'polypeptide(L)'
;MKWQSTPQLSWQREFRRRQLLKAFGIYKMLKRIENLKIQRQFWVRSIFTEERRHLQGASDNLIREMQYIDMEKYIEYLRMDTLPLHYIFHNRAVIAFTFSFKNQIKNI
;
A
#
# COMPACT_ATOMS: atom_id res chain seq x y z
N MET A 1 8.13 -38.84 -30.18
CA MET A 1 6.80 -38.19 -30.36
C MET A 1 7.05 -36.70 -30.58
N LYS A 2 6.91 -36.20 -31.82
CA LYS A 2 7.10 -34.76 -32.11
C LYS A 2 5.79 -34.04 -31.82
N TRP A 3 5.76 -33.17 -30.82
CA TRP A 3 4.65 -32.24 -30.61
C TRP A 3 4.61 -31.26 -31.79
N GLN A 4 3.85 -31.59 -32.82
CA GLN A 4 3.59 -30.63 -33.89
C GLN A 4 2.67 -29.56 -33.32
N SER A 5 3.22 -28.38 -33.05
CA SER A 5 2.41 -27.19 -32.85
C SER A 5 1.66 -26.96 -34.16
N THR A 6 0.33 -27.10 -34.14
CA THR A 6 -0.50 -26.77 -35.30
C THR A 6 -0.14 -25.36 -35.75
N PRO A 7 0.22 -25.13 -37.03
CA PRO A 7 0.53 -23.80 -37.52
C PRO A 7 -0.76 -22.97 -37.45
N GLN A 8 -0.93 -22.24 -36.36
CA GLN A 8 -2.08 -21.37 -36.16
C GLN A 8 -1.98 -20.28 -37.20
N LEU A 9 -3.00 -20.15 -38.07
CA LEU A 9 -3.09 -19.05 -39.02
C LEU A 9 -2.88 -17.74 -38.26
N SER A 10 -1.98 -16.88 -38.75
CA SER A 10 -1.56 -15.63 -38.08
C SER A 10 -2.77 -14.79 -37.64
N TRP A 11 -3.83 -14.80 -38.45
CA TRP A 11 -5.10 -14.14 -38.18
C TRP A 11 -5.86 -14.69 -36.96
N GLN A 12 -5.93 -16.02 -36.79
CA GLN A 12 -6.60 -16.63 -35.62
C GLN A 12 -5.85 -16.30 -34.32
N ARG A 13 -4.52 -16.24 -34.38
CA ARG A 13 -3.67 -15.82 -33.26
C ARG A 13 -3.93 -14.35 -32.91
N GLU A 14 -4.00 -13.48 -33.93
CA GLU A 14 -4.28 -12.05 -33.75
C GLU A 14 -5.69 -11.80 -33.20
N PHE A 15 -6.69 -12.56 -33.67
CA PHE A 15 -8.06 -12.49 -33.14
C PHE A 15 -8.12 -12.86 -31.66
N ARG A 16 -7.49 -13.98 -31.26
CA ARG A 16 -7.36 -14.37 -29.84
C ARG A 16 -6.61 -13.32 -29.03
N ARG A 17 -5.52 -12.75 -29.57
CA ARG A 17 -4.75 -11.68 -28.91
C ARG A 17 -5.64 -10.47 -28.61
N ARG A 18 -6.47 -10.04 -29.56
CA ARG A 18 -7.41 -8.92 -29.38
C ARG A 18 -8.45 -9.21 -28.29
N GLN A 19 -8.98 -10.43 -28.24
CA GLN A 19 -9.90 -10.83 -27.17
C GLN A 19 -9.22 -10.81 -25.80
N LEU A 20 -8.00 -11.35 -25.70
CA LEU A 20 -7.17 -11.31 -24.49
C LEU A 20 -6.88 -9.88 -24.04
N LEU A 21 -6.53 -8.99 -24.96
CA LEU A 21 -6.28 -7.58 -24.64
C LEU A 21 -7.52 -6.87 -24.11
N LYS A 22 -8.71 -7.15 -24.69
CA LYS A 22 -9.98 -6.62 -24.17
C LYS A 22 -10.25 -7.11 -22.75
N ALA A 23 -10.13 -8.42 -22.52
CA ALA A 23 -10.32 -9.02 -21.20
C ALA A 23 -9.32 -8.46 -20.17
N PHE A 24 -8.05 -8.33 -20.56
CA PHE A 24 -7.01 -7.75 -19.72
C PHE A 24 -7.26 -6.27 -19.39
N GLY A 25 -7.74 -5.50 -20.37
CA GLY A 25 -8.15 -4.11 -20.16
C GLY A 25 -9.28 -3.99 -19.14
N ILE A 26 -10.32 -4.83 -19.26
CA ILE A 26 -11.43 -4.91 -18.31
C ILE A 26 -10.92 -5.28 -16.91
N TYR A 27 -10.11 -6.33 -16.79
CA TYR A 27 -9.48 -6.72 -15.53
C TYR A 27 -8.73 -5.56 -14.87
N LYS A 28 -7.90 -4.84 -15.64
CA LYS A 28 -7.12 -3.70 -15.12
C LYS A 28 -8.01 -2.57 -14.64
N MET A 29 -9.12 -2.29 -15.32
CA MET A 29 -10.11 -1.30 -14.86
C MET A 29 -10.79 -1.73 -13.56
N LEU A 30 -11.26 -2.99 -13.49
CA LEU A 30 -11.91 -3.52 -12.29
C LEU A 30 -10.96 -3.51 -11.09
N LYS A 31 -9.70 -3.90 -11.29
CA LYS A 31 -8.68 -3.86 -10.24
C LYS A 31 -8.42 -2.45 -9.73
N ARG A 32 -8.43 -1.44 -10.62
CA ARG A 32 -8.29 -0.04 -10.22
C ARG A 32 -9.48 0.43 -9.38
N ILE A 33 -10.70 0.06 -9.76
CA ILE A 33 -11.93 0.39 -9.02
C ILE A 33 -11.92 -0.27 -7.64
N GLU A 34 -11.53 -1.54 -7.56
CA GLU A 34 -11.38 -2.27 -6.30
C GLU A 34 -10.38 -1.58 -5.37
N ASN A 35 -9.19 -1.22 -5.88
CA ASN A 35 -8.18 -0.52 -5.09
C ASN A 35 -8.69 0.84 -4.58
N LEU A 36 -9.45 1.58 -5.39
CA LEU A 36 -10.07 2.84 -4.96
C LEU A 36 -11.14 2.62 -3.88
N LYS A 37 -11.93 1.54 -3.96
CA LYS A 37 -12.90 1.19 -2.92
C LYS A 37 -12.20 0.85 -1.60
N ILE A 38 -11.13 0.06 -1.64
CA ILE A 38 -10.32 -0.27 -0.46
C ILE A 38 -9.74 1.01 0.15
N GLN A 39 -9.18 1.91 -0.66
CA GLN A 39 -8.67 3.19 -0.18
C GLN A 39 -9.74 4.10 0.44
N ARG A 40 -10.99 4.06 -0.06
CA ARG A 40 -12.09 4.83 0.51
C ARG A 40 -12.67 4.22 1.79
N GLN A 41 -12.56 2.90 1.95
CA GLN A 41 -13.10 2.19 3.12
C GLN A 41 -12.19 2.30 4.33
N PHE A 42 -10.88 2.48 4.13
CA PHE A 42 -9.91 2.58 5.19
C PHE A 42 -9.20 3.95 5.17
N TRP A 43 -9.35 4.72 6.25
CA TRP A 43 -8.56 5.95 6.48
C TRP A 43 -7.07 5.66 6.73
N VAL A 44 -6.73 4.39 6.96
CA VAL A 44 -5.35 3.92 7.10
C VAL A 44 -4.77 3.70 5.71
N ARG A 45 -3.73 4.47 5.38
CA ARG A 45 -3.03 4.32 4.10
C ARG A 45 -2.31 2.97 4.01
N SER A 46 -2.25 2.38 2.82
CA SER A 46 -1.74 1.01 2.61
C SER A 46 -0.28 0.80 3.03
N ILE A 47 0.51 1.88 3.08
CA ILE A 47 1.89 1.90 3.60
C ILE A 47 1.99 1.60 5.11
N PHE A 48 0.87 1.61 5.85
CA PHE A 48 0.84 1.36 7.30
C PHE A 48 0.25 -0.01 7.68
N THR A 49 0.00 -0.88 6.70
CA THR A 49 -0.40 -2.27 6.97
C THR A 49 0.67 -3.00 7.77
N GLU A 50 0.26 -4.00 8.57
CA GLU A 50 1.18 -4.73 9.46
C GLU A 50 2.28 -5.45 8.67
N GLU A 51 1.92 -6.06 7.54
CA GLU A 51 2.84 -6.67 6.58
C GLU A 51 3.84 -5.64 6.04
N ARG A 52 3.38 -4.47 5.60
CA ARG A 52 4.28 -3.40 5.12
C ARG A 52 5.21 -2.91 6.21
N ARG A 53 4.74 -2.78 7.44
CA ARG A 53 5.55 -2.36 8.58
C ARG A 53 6.68 -3.36 8.86
N HIS A 54 6.38 -4.64 8.72
CA HIS A 54 7.39 -5.69 8.83
C HIS A 54 8.42 -5.62 7.67
N LEU A 55 7.96 -5.43 6.43
CA LEU A 55 8.82 -5.31 5.25
C LEU A 55 9.68 -4.03 5.25
N GLN A 56 9.16 -2.93 5.79
CA GLN A 56 9.88 -1.66 5.91
C GLN A 56 11.07 -1.81 6.86
N GLY A 57 10.93 -2.60 7.94
CA GLY A 57 11.97 -2.82 8.93
C GLY A 57 12.31 -1.54 9.70
N ALA A 58 13.17 -0.70 9.13
CA ALA A 58 13.63 0.57 9.69
C ALA A 58 12.87 1.80 9.11
N SER A 59 12.91 2.92 9.84
CA SER A 59 12.23 4.17 9.48
C SER A 59 12.65 4.77 8.14
N ASP A 60 13.90 4.57 7.73
CA ASP A 60 14.44 5.17 6.51
C ASP A 60 13.79 4.59 5.25
N ASN A 61 13.41 3.31 5.31
CA ASN A 61 12.66 2.65 4.25
C ASN A 61 11.23 3.17 4.18
N LEU A 62 10.61 3.48 5.33
CA LEU A 62 9.29 4.09 5.37
C LEU A 62 9.29 5.49 4.74
N ILE A 63 10.30 6.33 5.02
CA ILE A 63 10.42 7.67 4.42
C ILE A 63 10.56 7.56 2.90
N ARG A 64 11.39 6.63 2.42
CA ARG A 64 11.59 6.40 0.99
C ARG A 64 10.32 5.87 0.32
N GLU A 65 9.60 4.96 0.97
CA GLU A 65 8.31 4.47 0.48
C GLU A 65 7.25 5.57 0.45
N MET A 66 7.17 6.41 1.49
CA MET A 66 6.29 7.59 1.49
C MET A 66 6.62 8.54 0.35
N GLN A 67 7.88 8.87 0.13
CA GLN A 67 8.30 9.77 -0.95
C GLN A 67 7.85 9.25 -2.33
N TYR A 68 7.90 7.93 -2.54
CA TYR A 68 7.57 7.32 -3.82
C TYR A 68 6.07 7.04 -4.02
N ILE A 69 5.38 6.62 -2.95
CA ILE A 69 3.99 6.13 -3.00
C ILE A 69 3.01 7.25 -2.64
N ASP A 70 3.39 8.15 -1.75
CA ASP A 70 2.49 9.09 -1.09
C ASP A 70 3.19 10.40 -0.69
N MET A 71 3.46 11.23 -1.69
CA MET A 71 4.18 12.50 -1.50
C MET A 71 3.47 13.46 -0.53
N GLU A 72 2.14 13.43 -0.49
CA GLU A 72 1.36 14.21 0.47
C GLU A 72 1.65 13.77 1.90
N LYS A 73 1.63 12.46 2.17
CA LYS A 73 1.98 11.92 3.49
C LYS A 73 3.45 12.13 3.84
N TYR A 74 4.35 12.05 2.87
CA TYR A 74 5.76 12.38 3.05
C TYR A 74 5.95 13.81 3.55
N ILE A 75 5.29 14.79 2.89
CA ILE A 75 5.35 16.19 3.30
C ILE A 75 4.74 16.36 4.70
N GLU A 76 3.58 15.76 4.98
CA GLU A 76 2.93 15.82 6.30
C GLU A 76 3.81 15.22 7.40
N TYR A 77 4.43 14.06 7.15
CA TYR A 77 5.29 13.36 8.10
C TYR A 77 6.55 14.16 8.44
N LEU A 78 7.19 14.77 7.44
CA LEU A 78 8.38 15.61 7.64
C LEU A 78 8.06 17.03 8.11
N ARG A 79 6.81 17.49 7.97
CA ARG A 79 6.33 18.78 8.49
C ARG A 79 5.97 18.76 9.97
N MET A 80 5.99 17.60 10.63
CA MET A 80 5.85 17.57 12.09
C MET A 80 6.98 18.40 12.70
N ASP A 81 6.65 19.63 13.11
CA ASP A 81 7.57 20.53 13.79
C ASP A 81 8.26 19.76 14.92
N THR A 82 9.56 19.97 15.08
CA THR A 82 10.39 19.26 16.05
C THR A 82 9.97 19.47 17.52
N LEU A 83 9.08 20.43 17.77
CA LEU A 83 8.70 20.87 19.12
C LEU A 83 7.88 19.83 19.91
N PRO A 84 6.82 19.18 19.38
CA PRO A 84 6.07 18.17 20.14
C PRO A 84 6.83 16.84 20.24
N LEU A 85 7.60 16.46 19.21
CA LEU A 85 8.37 15.20 19.20
C LEU A 85 9.49 15.22 20.24
N HIS A 86 10.22 16.34 20.38
CA HIS A 86 11.22 16.47 21.44
C HIS A 86 10.59 16.29 22.82
N TYR A 87 9.41 16.88 23.07
CA TYR A 87 8.72 16.74 24.35
C TYR A 87 8.23 15.31 24.63
N ILE A 88 7.78 14.59 23.60
CA ILE A 88 7.28 13.22 23.69
C ILE A 88 8.43 12.21 23.89
N PHE A 89 9.57 12.40 23.21
CA PHE A 89 10.71 11.49 23.33
C PHE A 89 11.58 11.75 24.57
N HIS A 90 11.60 12.98 25.10
CA HIS A 90 12.38 13.30 26.30
C HIS A 90 11.63 13.00 27.61
N ASN A 91 10.29 12.98 27.62
CA ASN A 91 9.49 12.59 28.78
C ASN A 91 8.99 11.14 28.67
N ARG A 92 9.83 10.19 29.10
CA ARG A 92 9.47 8.76 29.23
C ARG A 92 8.16 8.50 30.01
N ALA A 93 7.72 9.44 30.85
CA ALA A 93 6.46 9.35 31.59
C ALA A 93 5.20 9.45 30.69
N VAL A 94 5.24 10.20 29.59
CA VAL A 94 4.07 10.40 28.71
C VAL A 94 3.84 9.19 27.80
N ILE A 95 4.92 8.51 27.41
CA ILE A 95 4.84 7.27 26.62
C ILE A 95 4.19 6.14 27.45
N ALA A 96 4.47 6.07 28.75
CA ALA A 96 3.82 5.11 29.64
C ALA A 96 2.31 5.37 29.80
N PHE A 97 1.91 6.65 29.91
CA PHE A 97 0.51 7.03 30.07
C PHE A 97 -0.33 6.78 28.81
N THR A 98 0.24 7.05 27.62
CA THR A 98 -0.44 6.79 26.33
C THR A 98 -0.55 5.29 26.01
N PHE A 99 0.41 4.46 26.46
CA PHE A 99 0.33 3.00 26.30
C PHE A 99 -0.72 2.38 27.24
N SER A 100 -0.84 2.88 28.48
CA SER A 100 -1.86 2.43 29.43
C SER A 100 -3.29 2.75 28.95
N PHE A 101 -3.51 3.94 28.38
CA PHE A 101 -4.84 4.35 27.89
C PHE A 101 -5.30 3.54 26.66
N LYS A 102 -4.38 3.16 25.77
CA LYS A 102 -4.70 2.33 24.60
C LYS A 102 -5.10 0.89 24.96
N ASN A 103 -4.58 0.34 26.05
CA ASN A 103 -4.96 -1.00 26.53
C ASN A 103 -6.31 -1.01 27.28
N GLN A 104 -6.75 0.15 27.78
CA GLN A 104 -8.04 0.26 28.47
C GLN A 104 -9.23 0.32 27.49
N ILE A 105 -9.02 0.88 26.29
CA ILE A 105 -10.06 0.97 25.23
C ILE A 105 -10.27 -0.36 24.50
N LYS A 106 -9.33 -1.31 24.57
CA LYS A 106 -9.48 -2.64 23.97
C LYS A 106 -10.31 -3.63 24.79
N ASN A 107 -10.76 -3.25 25.99
CA ASN A 107 -11.52 -4.13 26.91
C ASN A 107 -12.90 -3.54 27.29
N ILE A 108 -13.48 -2.69 26.45
CA ILE A 108 -14.90 -2.28 26.47
C ILE A 108 -15.49 -2.67 25.12
#